data_AF-A0A1A8PHG6-F1
#
_entry.id   AF-A0A1A8PHG6-F1
#
_cell.length_a   1.000
_cell.length_b   1.000
_cell.length_c   1.000
_cell.angle_alpha   90.00
_cell.angle_beta   90.00
_cell.angle_gamma   90.00
#
_symmetry.space_group_name_H-M   'P 1'
#
loop_
_entity.id
_entity.type
_entity.pdbx_description
1 polymer ?
#
loop_
_entity_poly.entity_id
_entity_poly.type
_entity_poly.pdbx_seq_one_letter_code
_entity_poly.pdbx_strand_id
1 'polypeptide(L)'
;MTDACLNQSLDALLARSMLMREDYELVVNQPTRTARVRQLLDHCHKHDEDFCRIVVRKLLDNKQGGLHPYPPEISSPTAAAVPSVPSLSVSCNIPMNM
;
A
#
# COMPACT_ATOMS: atom_id res chain seq x y z
N MET A 1 15.27 1.22 1.33
CA MET A 1 14.59 2.52 1.54
C MET A 1 15.64 3.61 1.75
N THR A 2 15.59 4.70 0.97
CA THR A 2 16.39 5.91 1.20
C THR A 2 15.72 6.81 2.25
N ASP A 3 16.46 7.75 2.84
CA ASP A 3 15.91 8.67 3.85
C ASP A 3 14.82 9.58 3.26
N ALA A 4 15.04 10.08 2.04
CA ALA A 4 14.04 10.88 1.32
C ALA A 4 12.73 10.11 1.08
N CYS A 5 12.82 8.85 0.66
CA CYS A 5 11.63 7.99 0.45
C CYS A 5 10.87 7.75 1.76
N LEU A 6 11.60 7.60 2.87
CA LEU A 6 11.00 7.43 4.19
C LEU A 6 10.25 8.67 4.64
N ASN A 7 10.87 9.85 4.57
CA ASN A 7 10.22 11.11 4.95
C ASN A 7 9.00 11.38 4.06
N GLN A 8 9.11 11.19 2.74
CA GLN A 8 7.97 11.31 1.83
C GLN A 8 6.83 10.34 2.13
N SER A 9 7.15 9.14 2.62
CA SER A 9 6.13 8.16 3.04
C SER A 9 5.44 8.65 4.31
N LEU A 10 6.20 9.07 5.32
CA LEU A 10 5.68 9.60 6.58
C LEU A 10 4.82 10.87 6.35
N ASP A 11 5.27 11.79 5.51
CA ASP A 11 4.52 13.00 5.17
C ASP A 11 3.20 12.68 4.44
N ALA A 12 3.22 11.69 3.53
CA ALA A 12 2.00 11.26 2.83
C ALA A 12 1.00 10.59 3.77
N LEU A 13 1.49 9.84 4.75
CA LEU A 13 0.66 9.20 5.79
C LEU A 13 0.06 10.24 6.73
N LEU A 14 0.86 11.21 7.17
CA LEU A 14 0.42 12.33 8.01
C LEU A 14 -0.63 13.19 7.29
N ALA A 15 -0.39 13.53 6.01
CA ALA A 15 -1.31 14.32 5.20
C ALA A 15 -2.67 13.64 4.99
N ARG A 16 -2.72 12.30 5.05
CA ARG A 16 -3.96 11.50 4.97
C ARG A 16 -4.56 11.16 6.33
N SER A 17 -4.01 11.70 7.42
CA SER A 17 -4.41 11.38 8.80
C SER A 17 -4.34 9.88 9.13
N MET A 18 -3.49 9.13 8.44
CA MET A 18 -3.25 7.68 8.67
C MET A 18 -2.14 7.43 9.68
N LEU A 19 -1.41 8.47 10.05
CA LEU A 19 -0.37 8.45 11.08
C LEU A 19 -0.61 9.66 11.99
N MET A 20 -0.63 9.44 13.30
CA MET A 20 -0.73 10.53 14.26
C MET A 20 0.58 11.32 14.29
N ARG A 21 0.51 12.61 14.68
CA ARG A 21 1.70 13.45 14.78
C ARG A 21 2.70 12.90 15.81
N GLU A 22 2.20 12.37 16.91
CA GLU A 22 3.05 11.75 17.95
C GLU A 22 3.84 10.56 17.38
N ASP A 23 3.19 9.66 16.64
CA ASP A 23 3.86 8.52 16.00
C ASP A 23 4.84 8.96 14.92
N TYR A 24 4.51 10.00 14.15
CA TYR A 24 5.42 10.62 13.19
C TYR A 24 6.71 11.09 13.87
N GLU A 25 6.58 11.85 14.97
CA GLU A 25 7.73 12.34 15.72
C GLU A 25 8.52 11.18 16.36
N LEU A 26 7.85 10.12 16.80
CA LEU A 26 8.51 8.94 17.36
C LEU A 26 9.34 8.22 16.29
N VAL A 27 8.83 8.09 15.06
CA VAL A 27 9.58 7.51 13.95
C VAL A 27 10.74 8.44 13.56
N VAL A 28 10.51 9.75 13.42
CA VAL A 28 11.55 10.71 13.02
C VAL A 28 12.66 10.81 14.07
N ASN A 29 12.37 10.73 15.36
CA ASN A 29 13.39 10.84 16.40
C ASN A 29 14.29 9.60 16.56
N GLN A 30 14.09 8.53 15.80
CA GLN A 30 14.97 7.37 15.87
C GLN A 30 16.40 7.68 15.42
N PRO A 31 17.43 7.10 16.10
CA PRO A 31 18.83 7.48 15.93
C PRO A 31 19.44 6.97 14.62
N THR A 32 18.84 5.95 14.00
CA THR A 32 19.34 5.36 12.75
C THR A 32 18.22 5.23 11.73
N ARG A 33 18.57 5.39 10.45
CA ARG A 33 17.64 5.19 9.33
C ARG A 33 16.97 3.81 9.40
N THR A 34 17.72 2.77 9.77
CA THR A 34 17.19 1.41 9.87
C THR A 34 16.16 1.28 10.98
N ALA A 35 16.36 1.94 12.13
CA ALA A 35 15.38 2.00 13.21
C ALA A 35 14.12 2.75 12.79
N ARG A 36 14.25 3.90 12.09
CA ARG A 36 13.12 4.63 11.53
C ARG A 36 12.28 3.75 10.59
N VAL A 37 12.94 3.04 9.66
CA VAL A 37 12.27 2.13 8.71
C VAL A 37 11.58 0.98 9.45
N ARG A 38 12.25 0.34 10.41
CA ARG A 38 11.65 -0.75 11.19
C ARG A 38 10.40 -0.27 11.93
N GLN A 39 10.49 0.89 12.57
CA GLN A 39 9.35 1.44 13.27
C GLN A 39 8.19 1.79 12.34
N LEU A 40 8.45 2.36 11.15
CA LEU A 40 7.39 2.55 10.14
C LEU A 40 6.71 1.21 9.78
N LEU A 41 7.49 0.15 9.58
CA LEU A 41 6.96 -1.19 9.26
C LEU A 41 6.18 -1.82 10.43
N ASP A 42 6.57 -1.54 11.68
CA ASP A 42 5.82 -1.97 12.86
C ASP A 42 4.42 -1.31 12.91
N HIS A 43 4.29 -0.09 12.38
CA HIS A 43 2.98 0.55 12.19
C HIS A 43 2.22 -0.10 11.03
N CYS A 44 2.88 -0.40 9.90
CA CYS A 44 2.23 -1.13 8.78
C CYS A 44 1.54 -2.42 9.24
N HIS A 45 2.12 -3.15 10.20
CA HIS A 45 1.51 -4.40 10.70
C HIS A 45 0.23 -4.17 11.53
N LYS A 46 0.08 -2.98 12.13
CA LYS A 46 -1.06 -2.61 12.98
C LYS A 46 -2.16 -1.87 12.22
N HIS A 47 -1.85 -1.35 11.04
CA HIS A 47 -2.75 -0.57 10.20
C HIS A 47 -3.27 -1.36 9.00
N ASP A 48 -4.29 -0.81 8.34
CA ASP A 48 -4.94 -1.39 7.17
C ASP A 48 -4.06 -1.38 5.91
N GLU A 49 -4.50 -2.14 4.90
CA GLU A 49 -3.81 -2.32 3.62
C GLU A 49 -3.51 -0.98 2.90
N ASP A 50 -4.37 0.02 3.07
CA ASP A 50 -4.18 1.36 2.50
C ASP A 50 -2.90 2.06 3.00
N PHE A 51 -2.52 1.83 4.27
CA PHE A 51 -1.28 2.35 4.83
C PHE A 51 -0.09 1.77 4.08
N CYS A 52 -0.07 0.44 3.95
CA CYS A 52 0.97 -0.29 3.23
C CYS A 52 1.04 0.14 1.75
N ARG A 53 -0.12 0.33 1.11
CA ARG A 53 -0.23 0.74 -0.30
C ARG A 53 0.46 2.09 -0.55
N ILE A 54 0.32 3.06 0.36
CA ILE A 54 0.98 4.36 0.26
C ILE A 54 2.51 4.21 0.33
N VAL A 55 3.02 3.44 1.30
CA VAL A 55 4.46 3.22 1.49
C VAL A 55 5.06 2.55 0.24
N VAL A 56 4.42 1.51 -0.27
CA VAL A 56 4.94 0.78 -1.44
C VAL A 56 4.83 1.62 -2.72
N ARG A 57 3.78 2.44 -2.87
CA ARG A 57 3.68 3.40 -3.97
C ARG A 57 4.85 4.39 -3.94
N LYS A 58 5.27 4.85 -2.76
CA LYS A 58 6.43 5.74 -2.61
C LYS A 58 7.76 5.04 -2.90
N LEU A 59 7.90 3.77 -2.54
CA LEU A 59 9.06 2.95 -2.91
C LEU A 59 9.18 2.80 -4.44
N LEU A 60 8.07 2.57 -5.12
CA LEU A 60 8.00 2.49 -6.59
C LEU A 60 8.37 3.82 -7.25
N ASP A 61 7.80 4.92 -6.78
CA ASP A 61 8.06 6.29 -7.29
C ASP A 61 9.54 6.68 -7.15
N ASN A 62 10.16 6.28 -6.05
CA ASN A 62 11.58 6.48 -5.80
C ASN A 62 12.49 5.50 -6.57
N LYS A 63 11.92 4.66 -7.47
CA LYS A 63 12.63 3.65 -8.28
C LYS A 63 13.59 2.81 -7.43
N GLN A 64 13.12 2.34 -6.27
CA GLN A 64 13.88 1.40 -5.44
C GLN A 64 14.00 0.06 -6.19
N GLY A 65 15.00 -0.07 -7.07
CA GLY A 65 15.12 -1.16 -8.05
C GLY A 65 15.40 -2.55 -7.46
N GLY A 66 15.78 -2.63 -6.18
CA GLY A 66 16.01 -3.90 -5.49
C GLY A 66 14.76 -4.59 -4.96
N LEU A 67 13.57 -4.00 -5.14
CA LEU A 67 12.30 -4.50 -4.58
C LEU A 67 11.39 -5.16 -5.64
N HIS A 68 11.91 -5.45 -6.82
CA HIS A 68 11.14 -6.13 -7.85
C HIS A 68 10.91 -7.61 -7.51
N PRO A 69 9.72 -8.17 -7.82
CA PRO A 69 8.57 -7.50 -8.46
C PRO A 69 7.67 -6.74 -7.46
N TYR A 70 7.18 -5.57 -7.88
CA TYR A 70 6.15 -4.84 -7.13
C TYR A 70 4.77 -5.47 -7.34
N PRO A 71 3.88 -5.43 -6.34
CA PRO A 71 2.52 -5.95 -6.49
C PRO A 71 1.73 -5.21 -7.60
N PRO A 72 0.87 -5.93 -8.34
CA PRO A 72 0.17 -5.38 -9.52
C PRO A 72 -0.80 -4.25 -9.17
N GLU A 73 -1.40 -4.31 -7.98
CA GLU A 73 -2.35 -3.33 -7.47
C GLU A 73 -1.75 -1.93 -7.25
N ILE A 74 -0.42 -1.86 -7.22
CA ILE A 74 0.36 -0.64 -6.95
C ILE A 74 1.01 -0.14 -8.24
N SER A 75 1.16 -1.01 -9.23
CA SER A 75 1.71 -0.67 -10.56
C SER A 75 0.63 -0.12 -11.50
N SER A 76 -0.64 -0.45 -11.28
CA SER A 76 -1.77 0.13 -12.00
C SER A 76 -2.41 1.27 -11.19
N PRO A 77 -2.60 2.49 -11.74
CA PRO A 77 -3.47 3.49 -11.14
C PRO A 77 -4.93 3.10 -11.37
N THR A 78 -5.40 2.02 -10.75
CA THR A 78 -6.82 1.64 -10.85
C THR A 78 -7.57 2.26 -9.68
N ALA A 79 -8.41 3.21 -10.05
CA ALA A 79 -9.42 3.82 -9.21
C ALA A 79 -10.37 2.75 -8.66
N ALA A 80 -10.83 3.00 -7.43
CA ALA A 80 -12.08 2.52 -6.86
C ALA A 80 -12.26 0.99 -6.71
N ALA A 81 -12.48 0.61 -5.45
CA ALA A 81 -13.44 -0.38 -5.00
C ALA A 81 -14.24 -1.09 -6.12
N VAL A 82 -13.92 -2.36 -6.35
CA VAL A 82 -14.89 -3.31 -6.87
C VAL A 82 -15.00 -4.43 -5.83
N PRO A 83 -16.14 -4.57 -5.13
CA PRO A 83 -16.40 -5.78 -4.37
C PRO A 83 -16.48 -6.91 -5.39
N SER A 84 -15.68 -7.95 -5.18
CA SER A 84 -15.65 -9.13 -6.03
C SER A 84 -17.02 -9.79 -6.06
N VAL A 85 -17.75 -9.63 -7.16
CA VAL A 85 -18.79 -10.58 -7.56
C VAL A 85 -18.29 -11.27 -8.84
N PRO A 86 -18.15 -12.60 -8.87
CA PRO A 86 -17.79 -13.29 -10.10
C PRO A 86 -19.00 -13.25 -11.04
N SER A 87 -18.83 -12.60 -12.19
CA SER A 87 -19.79 -12.67 -13.29
C SER A 87 -19.74 -14.09 -13.88
N LEU A 88 -20.72 -14.91 -13.53
CA LEU A 88 -20.95 -16.22 -14.14
C LEU A 88 -22.14 -16.11 -15.09
N SER A 89 -21.85 -15.71 -16.33
CA SER A 89 -22.69 -16.00 -17.48
C SER A 89 -22.69 -17.51 -17.71
N VAL A 90 -23.80 -18.16 -17.40
CA VAL A 90 -24.11 -19.51 -17.90
C VAL A 90 -25.49 -19.48 -18.54
N SER A 91 -25.49 -19.37 -19.88
CA SER A 91 -26.66 -19.62 -20.71
C SER A 91 -26.95 -21.12 -20.71
N CYS A 92 -28.01 -21.55 -20.01
CA CYS A 92 -28.57 -22.88 -20.21
C CYS A 92 -29.63 -22.84 -21.32
N ASN A 93 -29.22 -23.15 -22.54
CA ASN A 93 -30.14 -23.58 -23.60
C ASN A 93 -30.54 -25.04 -23.34
N ILE A 94 -31.82 -25.28 -23.01
CA ILE A 94 -32.42 -26.62 -23.06
C ILE A 94 -33.35 -26.67 -24.27
N PRO A 95 -33.15 -27.57 -25.25
CA PRO A 95 -34.22 -27.97 -26.15
C PRO A 95 -35.01 -29.12 -25.51
N MET A 96 -36.31 -28.93 -25.31
CA MET A 96 -37.23 -30.02 -24.95
C MET A 96 -37.78 -30.63 -26.25
N ASN A 97 -37.33 -31.83 -26.59
CA ASN A 97 -37.91 -32.65 -27.65
C ASN A 97 -39.18 -33.33 -27.11
N MET A 98 -40.30 -33.23 -27.84
CA MET A 98 -41.52 -34.02 -27.65
C MET A 98 -41.46 -35.26 -28.55
#